data_AF-A0A6I5H6S2-F1
#
_entry.id   AF-A0A6I5H6S2-F1
#
_cell.length_a   1.000
_cell.length_b   1.000
_cell.length_c   1.000
_cell.angle_alpha   90.00
_cell.angle_beta   90.00
_cell.angle_gamma   90.00
#
_symmetry.space_group_name_H-M   'P 1'
#
loop_
_entity.id
_entity.type
_entity.pdbx_description
1 polymer ?
#
loop_
_entity_poly.entity_id
_entity_poly.type
_entity_poly.pdbx_seq_one_letter_code
_entity_poly.pdbx_strand_id
1 'polypeptide(L)' 'MSGFLFVVPPLTGHINPAVGVAARLAAYGHRVAWACADPALVRRLAGADAEVFACAGPVPGTPGAVRP' A
#
# COMPACT_ATOMS: atom_id res chain seq x y z
N MET A 1 -2.79 -11.71 18.33
CA MET A 1 -2.57 -11.65 16.88
C MET A 1 -3.74 -10.93 16.24
N SER A 2 -3.47 -9.89 15.44
CA SER A 2 -4.50 -9.01 14.84
C SER A 2 -4.13 -8.76 13.37
N GLY A 3 -5.10 -8.33 12.56
CA GLY A 3 -4.88 -7.93 11.17
C GLY A 3 -4.96 -6.41 11.01
N PHE A 4 -4.05 -5.84 10.23
CA PHE A 4 -4.00 -4.42 9.88
C PHE A 4 -4.02 -4.26 8.36
N LEU A 5 -4.91 -3.40 7.86
CA LEU A 5 -5.01 -3.07 6.44
C LEU A 5 -4.63 -1.60 6.26
N PHE A 6 -3.58 -1.34 5.47
CA PHE A 6 -3.22 0.00 5.04
C PHE A 6 -3.92 0.32 3.72
N VAL A 7 -4.85 1.28 3.76
CA VAL A 7 -5.55 1.77 2.56
C VAL A 7 -4.89 3.08 2.13
N VAL A 8 -4.27 3.08 0.95
CA VAL A 8 -3.43 4.20 0.50
C VAL A 8 -3.69 4.52 -0.97
N PRO A 9 -3.68 5.80 -1.36
CA PRO A 9 -3.64 6.15 -2.78
C PRO A 9 -2.31 5.69 -3.40
N PRO A 10 -2.26 5.46 -4.72
CA PRO A 10 -1.06 5.03 -5.45
C PRO A 10 -0.05 6.19 -5.59
N LEU A 11 0.42 6.72 -4.45
CA LEU A 11 1.32 7.85 -4.33
C LEU A 11 2.45 7.49 -3.37
N THR A 12 3.70 7.62 -3.82
CA THR A 12 4.89 7.33 -3.01
C THR A 12 4.86 8.04 -1.66
N GLY A 13 4.43 9.31 -1.62
CA GLY A 13 4.34 10.11 -0.41
C GLY A 13 3.29 9.63 0.60
N HIS A 14 2.33 8.79 0.18
CA HIS A 14 1.32 8.20 1.06
C HIS A 14 1.68 6.78 1.48
N ILE A 15 2.40 6.04 0.63
CA ILE A 15 2.84 4.69 0.92
C ILE A 15 4.03 4.71 1.90
N ASN A 16 5.08 5.50 1.61
CA ASN A 16 6.33 5.49 2.38
C ASN A 16 6.16 5.73 3.89
N PRO A 17 5.33 6.68 4.37
CA PRO A 17 5.12 6.87 5.80
C PRO A 17 4.55 5.64 6.51
N ALA A 18 3.74 4.84 5.81
CA ALA A 18 3.14 3.63 6.36
C ALA A 18 4.09 2.43 6.37
N VAL A 19 5.10 2.38 5.50
CA VAL A 19 6.01 1.22 5.37
C VAL A 19 6.71 0.88 6.68
N GLY A 20 7.23 1.88 7.40
CA GLY A 20 7.92 1.65 8.68
C GLY A 20 6.97 1.12 9.77
N VAL A 21 5.75 1.63 9.81
CA VAL A 21 4.71 1.18 10.76
C VAL A 21 4.28 -0.25 10.43
N ALA A 22 4.03 -0.54 9.15
CA ALA A 22 3.69 -1.87 8.65
C ALA A 22 4.77 -2.90 9.02
N ALA A 23 6.04 -2.58 8.78
CA ALA A 23 7.16 -3.45 9.14
C ALA A 23 7.21 -3.72 10.64
N ARG A 24 6.96 -2.70 11.48
CA ARG A 24 6.96 -2.89 12.93
C ARG A 24 5.79 -3.75 13.42
N LEU A 25 4.60 -3.56 12.87
CA LEU A 25 3.44 -4.39 13.17
C LEU A 25 3.68 -5.86 12.79
N ALA A 26 4.26 -6.12 11.61
CA ALA A 26 4.62 -7.45 11.18
C ALA A 26 5.66 -8.09 12.12
N ALA A 27 6.69 -7.32 12.54
CA ALA A 27 7.70 -7.79 13.49
C ALA A 27 7.12 -8.13 14.87
N TYR A 28 5.97 -7.57 15.26
CA TYR A 28 5.24 -7.95 16.47
C TYR A 28 4.28 -9.14 16.28
N GLY A 29 4.30 -9.79 15.11
CA GLY A 29 3.47 -10.97 14.83
C GLY A 29 2.05 -10.64 14.39
N HIS A 30 1.79 -9.42 13.92
CA HIS A 30 0.52 -9.06 13.30
C HIS A 30 0.51 -9.39 11.80
N ARG A 31 -0.68 -9.66 11.25
CA ARG A 31 -0.86 -9.73 9.79
C ARG A 31 -0.99 -8.32 9.24
N VAL A 32 -0.32 -8.04 8.14
CA VAL A 32 -0.34 -6.74 7.48
C VAL A 32 -0.63 -6.94 6.00
N ALA A 33 -1.62 -6.20 5.49
CA ALA A 33 -1.94 -6.15 4.07
C ALA A 33 -2.17 -4.70 3.63
N TRP A 34 -2.24 -4.51 2.32
CA TRP A 34 -2.42 -3.21 1.68
C TRP A 34 -3.63 -3.22 0.76
N ALA A 35 -4.30 -2.08 0.60
CA ALA A 35 -5.27 -1.85 -0.47
C ALA A 35 -4.83 -0.64 -1.30
N CYS A 36 -4.65 -0.85 -2.60
CA CYS A 36 -4.21 0.19 -3.53
C CYS A 36 -4.63 -0.12 -4.97
N ALA A 37 -4.89 0.91 -5.76
CA ALA A 37 -5.16 0.80 -7.19
C ALA A 37 -3.91 0.44 -8.01
N ASP A 38 -2.71 0.63 -7.45
CA ASP A 38 -1.44 0.21 -8.04
C ASP A 38 -0.68 -0.76 -7.11
N PRO A 39 -0.94 -2.08 -7.20
CA PRO A 39 -0.23 -3.08 -6.41
C PRO A 39 1.26 -3.17 -6.72
N ALA A 40 1.69 -2.80 -7.93
CA ALA A 40 3.10 -2.86 -8.30
C ALA A 40 3.90 -1.77 -7.57
N LEU A 41 3.34 -0.57 -7.46
CA LEU A 41 3.95 0.50 -6.66
C LEU A 41 4.08 0.11 -5.19
N VAL A 42 3.04 -0.49 -4.59
CA VAL A 42 3.10 -0.95 -3.20
C VAL A 42 4.20 -1.99 -3.01
N ARG A 43 4.27 -3.03 -3.84
CA ARG A 43 5.33 -4.06 -3.73
C ARG A 43 6.73 -3.49 -3.91
N ARG A 44 6.88 -2.47 -4.76
CA ARG A 44 8.17 -1.77 -4.93
C ARG A 44 8.60 -1.01 -3.67
N LEU A 45 7.67 -0.45 -2.90
CA LEU A 45 7.97 0.41 -1.74
C LEU A 45 7.92 -0.34 -0.39
N ALA A 46 6.96 -1.24 -0.23
CA ALA A 46 6.70 -1.99 1.01
C ALA A 46 7.35 -3.39 1.04
N GLY A 47 7.90 -3.85 -0.09
CA GLY A 47 8.53 -5.16 -0.24
C GLY A 47 7.80 -6.06 -1.24
N ALA A 48 8.56 -6.89 -1.97
CA ALA A 48 8.03 -7.72 -3.05
C ALA A 48 6.93 -8.70 -2.57
N ASP A 49 7.05 -9.17 -1.33
CA ASP A 49 6.14 -10.12 -0.71
C ASP A 49 4.93 -9.46 -0.01
N ALA A 50 4.76 -8.14 -0.15
CA ALA A 50 3.62 -7.44 0.43
C ALA A 50 2.30 -8.00 -0.13
N GLU A 51 1.40 -8.38 0.78
CA GLU A 51 0.02 -8.76 0.42
C GLU A 51 -0.77 -7.51 0.04
N VAL A 52 -1.26 -7.45 -1.20
CA VAL A 52 -1.98 -6.28 -1.73
C VAL A 52 -3.30 -6.71 -2.33
N PHE A 53 -4.40 -6.18 -1.80
CA PHE A 53 -5.71 -6.22 -2.40
C PHE A 53 -5.84 -5.10 -3.43
N ALA A 54 -6.06 -5.46 -4.69
CA ALA A 54 -6.37 -4.48 -5.72
C ALA A 54 -7.71 -3.80 -5.40
N CYS A 55 -7.77 -2.47 -5.54
CA CYS A 55 -9.01 -1.71 -5.42
C CYS A 55 -9.20 -0.75 -6.61
N ALA A 56 -10.44 -0.32 -6.84
CA ALA A 56 -10.73 0.68 -7.85
C ALA A 56 -10.19 2.05 -7.40
N GLY A 57 -9.64 2.82 -8.34
CA GLY A 57 -9.19 4.19 -8.09
C GLY A 57 -8.32 4.75 -9.21
N PRO A 58 -8.14 6.07 -9.27
CA PRO A 58 -7.27 6.70 -10.26
C PRO A 58 -5.81 6.35 -9.98
N VAL A 59 -5.08 5.92 -11.01
CA VAL A 59 -3.63 5.68 -10.95
C VAL A 59 -2.92 6.85 -11.66
N PRO A 60 -2.04 7.60 -10.99
CA PRO A 60 -1.27 8.67 -11.61
C PRO A 60 -0.56 8.22 -12.89
N GLY A 61 -0.63 9.04 -13.93
CA GLY A 61 -0.05 8.72 -15.24
C GLY A 61 -0.98 7.91 -16.16
N THR A 62 -2.14 7.45 -15.68
CA THR A 62 -3.19 6.92 -16.56
C THR A 62 -3.99 8.06 -17.20
N PRO A 63 -4.44 7.92 -18.46
CA PRO A 63 -5.25 8.93 -19.13
C PRO A 63 -6.51 9.26 -18.34
N GLY A 64 -6.77 10.56 -18.12
CA GLY A 64 -7.94 11.02 -17.37
C GLY A 64 -7.80 10.96 -15.83
N ALA A 65 -6.68 10.46 -15.30
CA ALA A 65 -6.44 10.53 -13.86
C ALA A 65 -6.10 11.97 -13.43
N VAL A 66 -6.88 12.51 -12.51
CA VAL A 66 -6.61 13.79 -11.86
C VAL A 66 -5.91 13.51 -10.53
N ARG A 67 -4.89 14.31 -10.18
CA ARG A 67 -4.38 14.27 -8.80
C ARG A 67 -5.50 14.76 -7.85
N PRO A 68 -5.73 14.08 -6.72
CA PRO A 68 -6.63 14.60 -5.70
C PRO A 68 -6.22 15.99 -5.23
#